data_AF-A0A3D0DKQ6-F1
#
_entry.id   AF-A0A3D0DKQ6-F1
#
_cell.length_a   1.000
_cell.length_b   1.000
_cell.length_c   1.000
_cell.angle_alpha   90.00
_cell.angle_beta   90.00
_cell.angle_gamma   90.00
#
_symmetry.space_group_name_H-M   'P 1'
#
loop_
_entity.id
_entity.type
_entity.pdbx_description
1 polymer ?
#
loop_
_entity_poly.entity_id
_entity_poly.type
_entity_poly.pdbx_seq_one_letter_code
_entity_poly.pdbx_strand_id
1 'polypeptide(L)' 'MAKTGRPKIDNPRKIAIGVRLTEDEYKKLKSDVASHDMTISEAVLKGLELLKESWSEQKS' A
#
# COMPACT_ATOMS: atom_id res chain seq x y z
N MET A 1 17.92 -33.75 -7.91
CA MET A 1 17.85 -32.65 -6.92
C MET A 1 17.26 -31.44 -7.62
N ALA A 2 15.95 -31.22 -7.48
CA ALA A 2 15.27 -30.09 -8.13
C ALA A 2 15.64 -28.81 -7.38
N LYS A 3 16.22 -27.85 -8.11
CA LYS A 3 16.58 -26.53 -7.60
C LYS A 3 15.30 -25.89 -7.05
N THR A 4 15.26 -25.65 -5.74
CA THR A 4 14.17 -24.94 -5.05
C THR A 4 14.06 -23.53 -5.67
N GLY A 5 13.26 -23.40 -6.73
CA GLY A 5 12.84 -22.09 -7.25
C GLY A 5 11.99 -21.41 -6.19
N ARG A 6 12.13 -20.08 -6.08
CA ARG A 6 11.50 -19.16 -5.10
C ARG A 6 10.24 -19.74 -4.44
N PRO A 7 10.13 -19.70 -3.10
CA PRO A 7 8.91 -20.14 -2.42
C PRO A 7 7.70 -19.49 -3.10
N LYS A 8 6.69 -20.31 -3.42
CA LYS A 8 5.40 -19.83 -3.93
C LYS A 8 4.85 -18.88 -2.87
N ILE A 9 5.09 -17.59 -3.01
CA ILE A 9 4.36 -16.57 -2.26
C ILE A 9 2.91 -16.76 -2.70
N ASP A 10 2.09 -17.27 -1.78
CA ASP A 10 0.75 -17.78 -2.06
C ASP A 10 -0.21 -16.65 -2.50
N ASN A 11 0.11 -15.42 -2.13
CA ASN A 11 -0.60 -14.23 -2.60
C ASN A 11 0.37 -13.18 -3.14
N PRO A 12 0.91 -13.35 -4.36
CA PRO A 12 1.75 -12.33 -4.95
C PRO A 12 0.89 -11.09 -5.13
N ARG A 13 1.35 -9.93 -4.65
CA ARG A 13 0.75 -8.65 -5.01
C ARG A 13 1.03 -8.40 -6.50
N LYS A 14 0.22 -9.02 -7.36
CA LYS A 14 0.33 -8.99 -8.83
C LYS A 14 -0.18 -7.70 -9.44
N ILE A 15 -0.91 -6.90 -8.68
CA ILE A 15 -1.51 -5.65 -9.14
C ILE A 15 -0.63 -4.50 -8.67
N ALA A 16 0.05 -3.86 -9.61
CA ALA A 16 0.74 -2.60 -9.38
C ALA A 16 -0.21 -1.45 -9.74
N ILE A 17 -0.42 -0.53 -8.81
CA ILE A 17 -1.18 0.70 -9.05
C ILE A 17 -0.18 1.85 -9.07
N GLY A 18 -0.10 2.56 -10.19
CA GLY A 18 0.69 3.79 -10.30
C GLY A 18 -0.18 5.00 -9.98
N VAL A 19 0.00 5.60 -8.82
CA VAL A 19 -0.68 6.85 -8.46
C VAL A 19 0.26 8.01 -8.72
N ARG A 20 -0.21 9.04 -9.45
CA ARG A 20 0.53 10.29 -9.62
C ARG A 20 0.22 11.19 -8.43
N LEU A 21 1.23 11.49 -7.64
CA LEU A 21 1.18 12.40 -6.52
C LEU A 21 1.94 13.68 -6.90
N THR A 22 1.54 14.81 -6.35
CA THR A 22 2.37 16.01 -6.38
C THR A 22 3.57 15.88 -5.43
N GLU A 23 4.61 16.70 -5.62
CA GLU A 23 5.80 16.67 -4.74
C GLU A 23 5.46 16.95 -3.27
N ASP A 24 4.46 17.80 -3.02
CA ASP A 24 4.02 18.16 -1.67
C ASP A 24 3.32 16.98 -0.98
N GLU A 25 2.43 16.30 -1.70
CA GLU A 25 1.77 15.08 -1.22
C GLU A 25 2.77 13.95 -0.96
N TYR A 26 3.73 13.77 -1.86
CA TYR A 26 4.79 12.77 -1.68
C TYR A 26 5.65 13.08 -0.45
N LYS A 27 5.99 14.36 -0.21
CA LYS A 27 6.76 14.77 0.98
C LYS A 27 6.01 14.53 2.28
N LYS A 28 4.72 14.91 2.34
CA LYS A 28 3.87 14.65 3.50
C LYS A 28 3.79 13.15 3.77
N LEU A 29 3.40 12.38 2.75
CA LEU A 29 3.30 10.93 2.84
C LEU A 29 4.64 10.31 3.28
N LYS A 30 5.77 10.75 2.70
CA LYS A 30 7.11 10.26 3.08
C LYS A 30 7.47 10.59 4.53
N SER A 31 7.09 11.75 5.04
CA SER A 31 7.34 12.16 6.43
C SER A 31 6.48 11.36 7.41
N ASP A 32 5.21 11.14 7.08
CA ASP A 32 4.28 10.33 7.88
C ASP A 32 4.75 8.87 7.96
N VAL A 33 5.13 8.27 6.83
CA VAL A 33 5.60 6.87 6.82
C VAL A 33 6.95 6.67 7.49
N ALA A 34 7.85 7.66 7.38
CA ALA A 34 9.14 7.62 8.06
C ALA A 34 8.99 7.62 9.59
N SER A 35 7.93 8.25 10.10
CA SER A 35 7.64 8.27 11.55
C SER A 35 7.09 6.93 12.06
N HIS A 36 6.52 6.12 11.16
CA HIS A 36 5.85 4.86 11.49
C HIS A 36 6.59 3.60 11.02
N ASP A 37 7.85 3.73 10.56
CA ASP A 37 8.69 2.63 10.02
C ASP A 37 7.98 1.82 8.91
N MET A 38 7.12 2.49 8.14
CA MET A 38 6.33 1.86 7.08
C MET A 38 6.79 2.32 5.70
N THR A 39 6.56 1.49 4.68
CA THR A 39 6.84 1.90 3.29
C THR A 39 5.70 2.74 2.74
N ILE A 40 5.99 3.61 1.75
CA ILE A 40 4.97 4.39 1.05
C ILE A 40 3.85 3.49 0.50
N SER A 41 4.21 2.31 -0.01
CA SER A 41 3.24 1.32 -0.50
C SER A 41 2.31 0.81 0.61
N GLU A 42 2.81 0.60 1.82
CA GLU A 42 1.99 0.18 2.96
C GLU A 42 1.05 1.29 3.43
N ALA A 43 1.52 2.54 3.46
CA ALA A 43 0.66 3.66 3.80
C ALA A 43 -0.45 3.91 2.78
N VAL A 44 -0.15 3.75 1.48
CA VAL A 44 -1.18 3.83 0.43
C VAL A 44 -2.21 2.71 0.61
N LEU A 45 -1.78 1.49 0.92
CA LEU A 45 -2.71 0.37 1.17
C LEU A 45 -3.58 0.61 2.41
N LYS A 46 -2.98 1.10 3.49
CA LYS A 46 -3.70 1.45 4.71
C LYS A 46 -4.70 2.58 4.47
N GLY A 47 -4.33 3.57 3.65
CA GLY A 47 -5.22 4.63 3.19
C GLY A 47 -6.42 4.10 2.41
N LEU A 48 -6.22 3.09 1.55
CA LEU A 48 -7.30 2.42 0.82
C LEU A 48 -8.25 1.65 1.74
N GLU A 49 -7.73 1.00 2.79
CA GLU A 49 -8.55 0.31 3.79
C GLU A 49 -9.43 1.31 4.56
N LEU A 50 -8.86 2.42 5.02
CA LEU A 50 -9.61 3.50 5.71
C LEU A 50 -10.67 4.12 4.79
N LEU A 51 -10.35 4.35 3.51
CA LEU A 51 -11.31 4.83 2.51
C LEU A 51 -12.46 3.85 2.33
N LYS A 52 -12.18 2.54 2.32
CA LYS A 52 -13.20 1.49 2.19
C LYS A 52 -14.14 1.47 3.40
N GLU A 53 -13.62 1.61 4.62
CA GLU A 53 -14.44 1.76 5.84
C GLU A 53 -15.31 3.01 5.76
N SER A 54 -14.72 4.16 5.39
CA SER A 54 -15.46 5.43 5.30
C SER A 54 -16.56 5.40 4.22
N TRP A 55 -16.33 4.72 3.09
CA TRP A 55 -17.35 4.52 2.06
C TRP A 55 -18.41 3.49 2.43
N SER A 56 -18.08 2.56 3.32
CA SER A 56 -19.05 1.59 3.86
C SER A 56 -20.05 2.28 4.78
N GLU A 57 -19.62 3.32 5.50
CA GLU A 57 -20.44 4.05 6.47
C GLU A 57 -21.46 4.98 5.82
N GLN A 58 -21.17 5.51 4.62
CA GLN A 58 -22.11 6.36 3.86
C GLN A 58 -23.19 5.58 3.09
N LYS A 59 -23.12 4.25 3.08
CA LYS A 59 -24.12 3.39 2.42
C LYS A 59 -25.22 2.89 3.35
N SER A 60 -25.25 3.32 4.61
CA SER A 60 -26.25 2.92 5.60
C SER A 60 -27.32 3.97 5.85
#